data_AF-A0A816V9Y7-F1
#
_entry.id   AF-A0A816V9Y7-F1
#
_cell.length_a   1.000
_cell.length_b   1.000
_cell.length_c   1.000
_cell.angle_alpha   90.00
_cell.angle_beta   90.00
_cell.angle_gamma   90.00
#
_symmetry.space_group_name_H-M   'P 1'
#
loop_
_entity.id
_entity.type
_entity.pdbx_description
1 polymer ?
#
loop_
_entity_poly.entity_id
_entity_poly.type
_entity_poly.pdbx_seq_one_letter_code
_entity_poly.pdbx_strand_id
1 'polypeptide(L)'
;MSSALKSATPSNKSAKAKKKKEEEERKRKEEEEAQQRAELAEKERLENEKRLAEEKSNVAKEINELRRRELSEFYEFILPRQQDVTRILERQREDFKWKRVMQCDGTPDPTILPEINTFISLWRDEKQRIDVEYTMKQTNLVLALIRELNYVINSIPNGSPELEHVSTYKKTIQELEDTLHLKWRHAVHSTMLKASDLQDLETNNLQYTAENDNTTICIWGNLSHNPRIKGYQFDKYSFGFDLPKPLSLANIAIIGFFLKYDYYSERSLLAKCRVKINEYNYDPIPEPYIDESEQKPAESNDPEKDLFDASLPPELRKLMEETKQREDEAAAAAAAAEAEANRENTMTDRSATQVLSDEAHDGKNLTQTSLERQKSKDEKLLNGRIEMNIIQHHDV
;
A
#
# COMPACT_ATOMS: atom_id res chain seq x y z
N MET A 1 -16.77 -76.83 -106.38
CA MET A 1 -17.03 -78.21 -105.92
C MET A 1 -16.87 -78.24 -104.41
N SER A 2 -17.91 -78.71 -103.71
CA SER A 2 -18.00 -79.28 -102.35
C SER A 2 -17.02 -78.81 -101.26
N SER A 3 -17.38 -78.48 -100.02
CA SER A 3 -18.62 -78.61 -99.25
C SER A 3 -18.49 -77.74 -97.99
N ALA A 4 -19.62 -77.29 -97.45
CA ALA A 4 -19.74 -76.44 -96.26
C ALA A 4 -19.63 -77.22 -94.94
N LEU A 5 -19.31 -76.54 -93.82
CA LEU A 5 -20.13 -76.53 -92.58
C LEU A 5 -19.55 -75.64 -91.44
N LYS A 6 -20.32 -74.59 -91.15
CA LYS A 6 -20.61 -73.80 -89.92
C LYS A 6 -19.98 -74.19 -88.57
N SER A 7 -19.56 -73.19 -87.77
CA SER A 7 -20.30 -72.69 -86.57
C SER A 7 -19.56 -71.53 -85.85
N ALA A 8 -20.29 -70.77 -85.02
CA ALA A 8 -19.95 -69.43 -84.52
C ALA A 8 -19.57 -69.37 -83.01
N THR A 9 -18.85 -68.30 -82.64
CA THR A 9 -18.51 -67.63 -81.33
C THR A 9 -19.39 -67.92 -80.09
N PRO A 10 -19.00 -67.72 -78.79
CA PRO A 10 -18.10 -66.66 -78.22
C PRO A 10 -17.25 -67.02 -76.94
N SER A 11 -16.14 -66.32 -76.64
CA SER A 11 -15.51 -66.39 -75.30
C SER A 11 -14.62 -65.16 -74.99
N ASN A 12 -15.22 -64.09 -74.45
CA ASN A 12 -14.47 -62.90 -74.00
C ASN A 12 -14.90 -62.42 -72.58
N LYS A 13 -15.39 -63.35 -71.73
CA LYS A 13 -15.70 -63.11 -70.30
C LYS A 13 -14.61 -63.63 -69.34
N SER A 14 -13.78 -64.57 -69.79
CA SER A 14 -12.72 -65.22 -68.97
C SER A 14 -11.46 -64.34 -68.80
N ALA A 15 -11.06 -63.60 -69.83
CA ALA A 15 -9.89 -62.73 -69.78
C ALA A 15 -10.09 -61.47 -68.91
N LYS A 16 -11.30 -60.90 -68.87
CA LYS A 16 -11.64 -59.72 -68.07
C LYS A 16 -11.74 -60.03 -66.57
N ALA A 17 -12.06 -61.28 -66.21
CA ALA A 17 -12.13 -61.75 -64.83
C ALA A 17 -10.75 -62.10 -64.25
N LYS A 18 -9.85 -62.70 -65.05
CA LYS A 18 -8.45 -62.94 -64.63
C LYS A 18 -7.67 -61.64 -64.47
N LYS A 19 -7.82 -60.69 -65.39
CA LYS A 19 -7.17 -59.37 -65.31
C LYS A 19 -7.67 -58.52 -64.12
N LYS A 20 -8.96 -58.63 -63.75
CA LYS A 20 -9.50 -58.00 -62.53
C LYS A 20 -8.94 -58.62 -61.23
N LYS A 21 -8.79 -59.95 -61.16
CA LYS A 21 -8.20 -60.62 -59.99
C LYS A 21 -6.73 -60.29 -59.79
N GLU A 22 -5.96 -60.19 -60.87
CA GLU A 22 -4.54 -59.83 -60.82
C GLU A 22 -4.34 -58.34 -60.49
N GLU A 23 -5.21 -57.45 -60.98
CA GLU A 23 -5.21 -56.03 -60.60
C GLU A 23 -5.66 -55.82 -59.14
N GLU A 24 -6.59 -56.63 -58.64
CA GLU A 24 -7.04 -56.64 -57.24
C GLU A 24 -5.98 -57.22 -56.29
N GLU A 25 -5.25 -58.26 -56.71
CA GLU A 25 -4.11 -58.80 -55.96
C GLU A 25 -2.91 -57.85 -55.97
N ARG A 26 -2.67 -57.13 -57.09
CA ARG A 26 -1.64 -56.08 -57.15
C ARG A 26 -2.02 -54.87 -56.30
N LYS A 27 -3.29 -54.46 -56.29
CA LYS A 27 -3.82 -53.42 -55.39
C LYS A 27 -3.73 -53.83 -53.93
N ARG A 28 -4.00 -55.09 -53.59
CA ARG A 28 -3.90 -55.59 -52.21
C ARG A 28 -2.44 -55.63 -51.74
N LYS A 29 -1.50 -56.02 -52.61
CA LYS A 29 -0.06 -55.94 -52.31
C LYS A 29 0.45 -54.50 -52.19
N GLU A 30 -0.02 -53.59 -53.03
CA GLU A 30 0.31 -52.16 -52.99
C GLU A 30 -0.30 -51.47 -51.77
N GLU A 31 -1.49 -51.90 -51.33
CA GLU A 31 -2.16 -51.43 -50.10
C GLU A 31 -1.48 -51.99 -48.84
N GLU A 32 -1.08 -53.26 -48.83
CA GLU A 32 -0.27 -53.84 -47.75
C GLU A 32 1.13 -53.19 -47.67
N GLU A 33 1.77 -52.91 -48.80
CA GLU A 33 3.05 -52.19 -48.84
C GLU A 33 2.90 -50.73 -48.43
N ALA A 34 1.80 -50.07 -48.80
CA ALA A 34 1.48 -48.71 -48.35
C ALA A 34 1.18 -48.67 -46.84
N GLN A 35 0.49 -49.67 -46.29
CA GLN A 35 0.24 -49.81 -44.86
C GLN A 35 1.55 -50.04 -44.08
N GLN A 36 2.43 -50.91 -44.57
CA GLN A 36 3.74 -51.15 -43.95
C GLN A 36 4.64 -49.90 -44.00
N ARG A 37 4.62 -49.15 -45.11
CA ARG A 37 5.34 -47.87 -45.20
C ARG A 37 4.74 -46.80 -44.28
N ALA A 38 3.42 -46.75 -44.12
CA ALA A 38 2.76 -45.83 -43.19
C ALA A 38 3.08 -46.18 -41.73
N GLU A 39 3.07 -47.46 -41.36
CA GLU A 39 3.42 -47.92 -40.01
C GLU A 39 4.90 -47.66 -39.68
N LEU A 40 5.81 -47.86 -40.65
CA LEU A 40 7.22 -47.51 -40.49
C LEU A 40 7.42 -46.00 -40.35
N ALA A 41 6.72 -45.18 -41.15
CA ALA A 41 6.78 -43.73 -41.06
C ALA A 41 6.18 -43.20 -39.74
N GLU A 42 5.13 -43.81 -39.22
CA GLU A 42 4.54 -43.48 -37.92
C GLU A 42 5.48 -43.83 -36.77
N LYS A 43 6.14 -45.00 -36.83
CA LYS A 43 7.18 -45.39 -35.87
C LYS A 43 8.37 -44.43 -35.90
N GLU A 44 8.83 -44.04 -37.09
CA GLU A 44 9.94 -43.08 -37.25
C GLU A 44 9.55 -41.68 -36.71
N ARG A 45 8.31 -41.23 -36.92
CA ARG A 45 7.81 -39.98 -36.33
C ARG A 45 7.77 -40.03 -34.81
N LEU A 46 7.26 -41.13 -34.24
CA LEU A 46 7.17 -41.30 -32.79
C LEU A 46 8.57 -41.39 -32.16
N GLU A 47 9.52 -42.06 -32.81
CA GLU A 47 10.91 -42.14 -32.36
C GLU A 47 11.61 -40.78 -32.44
N ASN A 48 11.38 -40.01 -33.51
CA ASN A 48 11.88 -38.64 -33.63
C ASN A 48 11.26 -37.70 -32.58
N GLU A 49 9.98 -37.84 -32.27
CA GLU A 49 9.29 -37.07 -31.23
C GLU A 49 9.81 -37.39 -29.83
N LYS A 50 10.00 -38.68 -29.52
CA LYS A 50 10.63 -39.12 -28.26
C LYS A 50 12.05 -38.58 -28.13
N ARG A 51 12.85 -38.65 -29.19
CA ARG A 51 14.22 -38.10 -29.19
C ARG A 51 14.25 -36.59 -28.96
N LEU A 52 13.34 -35.85 -29.60
CA LEU A 52 13.21 -34.40 -29.41
C LEU A 52 12.72 -34.04 -28.00
N ALA A 53 11.80 -34.82 -27.44
CA ALA A 53 11.31 -34.63 -26.08
C ALA A 53 12.41 -34.91 -25.04
N GLU A 54 13.21 -35.96 -25.26
CA GLU A 54 14.37 -36.28 -24.42
C GLU A 54 15.45 -35.20 -24.51
N GLU A 55 15.77 -34.70 -25.71
CA GLU A 55 16.71 -33.60 -25.90
C GLU A 55 16.22 -32.31 -25.22
N LYS A 56 14.94 -31.96 -25.36
CA LYS A 56 14.33 -30.82 -24.65
C LYS A 56 14.37 -31.00 -23.13
N SER A 57 14.12 -32.21 -22.63
CA SER A 57 14.20 -32.52 -21.20
C SER A 57 15.63 -32.36 -20.67
N ASN A 58 16.62 -32.83 -21.42
CA ASN A 58 18.03 -32.70 -21.05
C ASN A 58 18.49 -31.25 -21.05
N VAL A 59 18.14 -30.46 -22.08
CA VAL A 59 18.43 -29.02 -22.11
C VAL A 59 17.74 -28.28 -20.96
N ALA A 60 16.49 -28.64 -20.63
CA ALA A 60 15.79 -28.05 -19.49
C ALA A 60 16.47 -28.37 -18.14
N LYS A 61 16.98 -29.60 -17.98
CA LYS A 61 17.77 -29.99 -16.79
C LYS A 61 19.06 -29.19 -16.69
N GLU A 62 19.81 -29.06 -17.79
CA GLU A 62 21.06 -28.28 -17.81
C GLU A 62 20.82 -26.80 -17.48
N ILE A 63 19.77 -26.19 -18.04
CA ILE A 63 19.37 -24.80 -17.72
C ILE A 63 19.00 -24.67 -16.25
N ASN A 64 18.26 -25.63 -15.70
CA ASN A 64 17.86 -25.61 -14.29
C ASN A 64 19.06 -25.79 -13.35
N GLU A 65 20.02 -26.64 -13.70
CA GLU A 65 21.27 -26.81 -12.96
C GLU A 65 22.13 -25.54 -12.98
N LEU A 66 22.22 -24.87 -14.13
CA LEU A 66 22.90 -23.59 -14.24
C LEU A 66 22.21 -22.52 -13.39
N ARG A 67 20.89 -22.39 -13.48
CA ARG A 67 20.10 -21.47 -12.66
C ARG A 67 20.26 -21.75 -11.17
N ARG A 68 20.31 -23.03 -10.77
CA ARG A 68 20.52 -23.43 -9.38
C ARG A 68 21.89 -22.99 -8.89
N ARG A 69 22.94 -23.19 -9.70
CA ARG A 69 24.30 -22.76 -9.38
C ARG A 69 24.38 -21.23 -9.25
N GLU A 70 23.83 -20.49 -10.20
CA GLU A 70 23.78 -19.03 -10.17
C GLU A 70 23.02 -18.50 -8.95
N LEU A 71 21.89 -19.13 -8.61
CA LEU A 71 21.13 -18.78 -7.40
C LEU A 71 21.92 -19.11 -6.14
N SER A 72 22.58 -20.26 -6.07
CA SER A 72 23.44 -20.63 -4.94
C SER A 72 24.57 -19.62 -4.73
N GLU A 73 25.30 -19.26 -5.80
CA GLU A 73 26.35 -18.23 -5.75
C GLU A 73 25.79 -16.86 -5.32
N PHE A 74 24.60 -16.50 -5.82
CA PHE A 74 23.91 -15.26 -5.42
C PHE A 74 23.53 -15.26 -3.94
N TYR A 75 22.98 -16.36 -3.41
CA TYR A 75 22.61 -16.46 -1.99
C TYR A 75 23.83 -16.51 -1.08
N GLU A 76 24.89 -17.23 -1.46
CA GLU A 76 26.18 -17.20 -0.74
C GLU A 76 26.74 -15.77 -0.65
N PHE A 77 26.52 -14.95 -1.68
CA PHE A 77 26.93 -13.56 -1.67
C PHE A 77 25.98 -12.64 -0.88
N ILE A 78 24.66 -12.77 -1.03
CA ILE A 78 23.68 -11.82 -0.46
C ILE A 78 23.40 -12.10 1.02
N LEU A 79 23.26 -13.36 1.44
CA LEU A 79 22.83 -13.69 2.80
C LEU A 79 23.77 -13.13 3.87
N PRO A 80 25.12 -13.26 3.76
CA PRO A 80 26.03 -12.69 4.76
C PRO A 80 25.94 -11.16 4.80
N ARG A 81 25.77 -10.50 3.64
CA ARG A 81 25.64 -9.04 3.56
C ARG A 81 24.34 -8.56 4.19
N GLN A 82 23.25 -9.29 3.97
CA GLN A 82 21.98 -8.99 4.61
C GLN A 82 22.11 -9.12 6.13
N GLN A 83 22.77 -10.17 6.63
CA GLN A 83 23.07 -10.34 8.05
C GLN A 83 23.99 -9.24 8.60
N ASP A 84 25.00 -8.79 7.83
CA ASP A 84 25.88 -7.68 8.22
C ASP A 84 25.10 -6.36 8.33
N VAL A 85 24.24 -6.07 7.35
CA VAL A 85 23.37 -4.88 7.37
C VAL A 85 22.43 -4.93 8.56
N THR A 86 21.77 -6.06 8.83
CA THR A 86 20.92 -6.22 10.00
C THR A 86 21.70 -5.97 11.29
N ARG A 87 22.89 -6.56 11.45
CA ARG A 87 23.75 -6.33 12.62
C ARG A 87 24.17 -4.87 12.79
N ILE A 88 24.45 -4.16 11.70
CA ILE A 88 24.78 -2.73 11.74
C ILE A 88 23.57 -1.91 12.19
N LEU A 89 22.38 -2.19 11.65
CA LEU A 89 21.15 -1.49 12.02
C LEU A 89 20.76 -1.75 13.49
N GLU A 90 20.89 -3.00 13.96
CA GLU A 90 20.69 -3.36 15.36
C GLU A 90 21.64 -2.61 16.28
N ARG A 91 22.94 -2.58 15.96
CA ARG A 91 23.93 -1.80 16.72
C ARG A 91 23.58 -0.32 16.75
N GLN A 92 23.18 0.27 15.61
CA GLN A 92 22.77 1.68 15.55
C GLN A 92 21.53 1.94 16.42
N ARG A 93 20.61 0.99 16.51
CA ARG A 93 19.42 1.08 17.35
C ARG A 93 19.76 0.99 18.83
N GLU A 94 20.66 0.08 19.21
CA GLU A 94 21.18 -0.03 20.58
C GLU A 94 21.94 1.24 20.98
N ASP A 95 22.81 1.74 20.11
CA ASP A 95 23.55 2.99 20.31
C ASP A 95 22.59 4.18 20.48
N PHE A 96 21.51 4.23 19.69
CA PHE A 96 20.48 5.27 19.82
C PHE A 96 19.77 5.19 21.17
N LYS A 97 19.31 4.00 21.57
CA LYS A 97 18.68 3.77 22.89
C LYS A 97 19.63 4.16 24.03
N TRP A 98 20.91 3.77 23.92
CA TRP A 98 21.92 4.08 24.92
C TRP A 98 22.20 5.58 25.03
N LYS A 99 22.35 6.27 23.89
CA LYS A 99 22.51 7.73 23.84
C LYS A 99 21.32 8.43 24.51
N ARG A 100 20.10 7.96 24.29
CA ARG A 100 18.90 8.53 24.91
C ARG A 100 18.94 8.40 26.43
N VAL A 101 19.23 7.19 26.93
CA VAL A 101 19.38 6.94 28.39
C VAL A 101 20.48 7.83 29.00
N MET A 102 21.57 8.08 28.26
CA MET A 102 22.70 8.89 28.72
C MET A 102 22.48 10.39 28.71
N GLN A 103 21.49 10.91 27.98
CA GLN A 103 21.27 12.36 27.88
C GLN A 103 20.82 12.99 29.19
N CYS A 104 20.03 12.28 30.01
CA CYS A 104 19.52 12.72 31.32
C CYS A 104 19.08 14.21 31.36
N ASP A 105 18.49 14.73 30.28
CA ASP A 105 18.19 16.15 30.09
C ASP A 105 16.82 16.57 30.62
N GLY A 106 16.02 15.60 31.10
CA GLY A 106 14.66 15.81 31.60
C GLY A 106 13.62 15.99 30.50
N THR A 107 13.98 15.77 29.22
CA THR A 107 13.02 15.74 28.12
C THR A 107 12.29 14.39 28.08
N PRO A 108 11.01 14.35 27.67
CA PRO A 108 10.24 13.09 27.66
C PRO A 108 10.79 12.13 26.61
N ASP A 109 10.90 10.83 26.91
CA ASP A 109 11.23 9.83 25.89
C ASP A 109 10.00 9.60 25.01
N PRO A 110 10.07 9.89 23.69
CA PRO A 110 8.88 9.77 22.87
C PRO A 110 8.51 8.31 22.55
N THR A 111 9.41 7.35 22.80
CA THR A 111 9.11 5.91 22.70
C THR A 111 8.25 5.42 23.87
N ILE A 112 8.23 6.16 24.98
CA ILE A 112 7.47 5.85 26.20
C ILE A 112 6.15 6.62 26.15
N LEU A 113 5.07 5.92 25.77
CA LEU A 113 3.76 6.52 25.54
C LEU A 113 3.19 7.31 26.75
N PRO A 114 3.32 6.83 28.01
CA PRO A 114 2.88 7.60 29.16
C PRO A 114 3.60 8.95 29.31
N GLU A 115 4.93 8.98 29.11
CA GLU A 115 5.73 10.20 29.26
C GLU A 115 5.34 11.26 28.24
N ILE A 116 5.22 10.86 26.97
CA ILE A 116 4.85 11.77 25.90
C ILE A 116 3.41 12.27 26.04
N ASN A 117 2.47 11.41 26.47
CA ASN A 117 1.09 11.81 26.72
C ASN A 117 0.97 12.78 27.89
N THR A 118 1.74 12.56 28.96
CA THR A 118 1.82 13.51 30.07
C THR A 118 2.40 14.85 29.60
N PHE A 119 3.48 14.84 28.81
CA PHE A 119 4.05 16.04 28.21
C PHE A 119 3.02 16.81 27.36
N ILE A 120 2.35 16.13 26.43
CA ILE A 120 1.33 16.74 25.56
C ILE A 120 0.20 17.35 26.41
N SER A 121 -0.28 16.63 27.42
CA SER A 121 -1.38 17.09 28.27
C SER A 121 -0.98 18.31 29.11
N LEU A 122 0.16 18.24 29.80
CA LEU A 122 0.69 19.37 30.59
C LEU A 122 0.93 20.59 29.70
N TRP A 123 1.52 20.39 28.52
CA TRP A 123 1.77 21.50 27.63
C TRP A 123 0.48 22.09 27.11
N ARG A 124 -0.52 21.28 26.74
CA ARG A 124 -1.85 21.74 26.30
C ARG A 124 -2.52 22.61 27.37
N ASP A 125 -2.50 22.17 28.63
CA ASP A 125 -3.12 22.86 29.77
C ASP A 125 -2.37 24.12 30.24
N GLU A 126 -1.13 24.32 29.80
CA GLU A 126 -0.35 25.50 30.13
C GLU A 126 -0.97 26.78 29.54
N LYS A 127 -1.53 27.64 30.42
CA LYS A 127 -2.20 28.90 30.06
C LYS A 127 -1.36 30.16 30.29
N GLN A 128 -0.32 30.07 31.11
CA GLN A 128 0.38 31.24 31.65
C GLN A 128 1.62 31.64 30.83
N ARG A 129 2.26 30.68 30.15
CA ARG A 129 3.49 30.89 29.38
C ARG A 129 3.21 30.81 27.88
N ILE A 130 2.39 31.72 27.38
CA ILE A 130 2.04 31.77 25.97
C ILE A 130 2.64 33.03 25.36
N ASP A 131 3.94 32.97 25.13
CA ASP A 131 4.70 33.97 24.40
C ASP A 131 5.38 33.33 23.19
N VAL A 132 5.74 34.14 22.19
CA VAL A 132 6.40 33.70 20.97
C VAL A 132 7.77 33.11 21.28
N GLU A 133 8.58 33.73 22.15
CA GLU A 133 9.92 33.22 22.47
C GLU A 133 9.87 31.86 23.18
N TYR A 134 8.93 31.70 24.11
CA TYR A 134 8.71 30.42 24.78
C TYR A 134 8.23 29.34 23.80
N THR A 135 7.23 29.66 22.97
CA THR A 135 6.70 28.74 21.95
C THR A 135 7.79 28.33 20.95
N MET A 136 8.71 29.23 20.60
CA MET A 136 9.87 28.92 19.76
C MET A 136 10.79 27.88 20.40
N LYS A 137 11.11 28.00 21.69
CA LYS A 137 11.94 27.00 22.41
C LYS A 137 11.23 25.65 22.46
N GLN A 138 9.94 25.64 22.76
CA GLN A 138 9.13 24.41 22.77
C GLN A 138 9.01 23.78 21.37
N THR A 139 8.96 24.60 20.31
CA THR A 139 8.97 24.10 18.92
C THR A 139 10.22 23.29 18.65
N ASN A 140 11.39 23.76 19.04
CA ASN A 140 12.64 23.04 18.83
C ASN A 140 12.66 21.69 19.58
N LEU A 141 12.14 21.65 20.81
CA LEU A 141 12.00 20.42 21.57
C LEU A 141 11.06 19.43 20.87
N VAL A 142 9.86 19.87 20.49
CA VAL A 142 8.86 19.02 19.83
C VAL A 142 9.37 18.48 18.50
N LEU A 143 10.06 19.30 17.70
CA LEU A 143 10.68 18.85 16.46
C LEU A 143 11.79 17.83 16.70
N ALA A 144 12.55 17.94 17.80
CA ALA A 144 13.53 16.92 18.19
C ALA A 144 12.83 15.58 18.53
N LEU A 145 11.76 15.63 19.33
CA LEU A 145 10.96 14.43 19.68
C LEU A 145 10.35 13.77 18.45
N ILE A 146 9.83 14.55 17.49
CA ILE A 146 9.29 14.03 16.23
C ILE A 146 10.40 13.39 15.39
N ARG A 147 11.61 13.98 15.33
CA ARG A 147 12.75 13.38 14.63
C ARG A 147 13.16 12.05 15.26
N GLU A 148 13.17 11.96 16.58
CA GLU A 148 13.46 10.72 17.31
C GLU A 148 12.42 9.63 17.01
N LEU A 149 11.12 9.96 17.05
CA LEU A 149 10.06 9.00 16.67
C LEU A 149 10.19 8.53 15.23
N ASN A 150 10.45 9.44 14.30
CA ASN A 150 10.65 9.08 12.91
C ASN A 150 11.87 8.17 12.71
N TYR A 151 12.96 8.42 13.44
CA TYR A 151 14.12 7.52 13.44
C TYR A 151 13.74 6.13 13.94
N VAL A 152 12.99 6.02 15.04
CA VAL A 152 12.53 4.74 15.58
C VAL A 152 11.62 4.01 14.60
N ILE A 153 10.64 4.71 13.99
CA ILE A 153 9.74 4.13 12.98
C ILE A 153 10.53 3.57 11.79
N ASN A 154 11.49 4.35 11.27
CA ASN A 154 12.30 3.94 10.12
C ASN A 154 13.33 2.84 10.44
N SER A 155 13.64 2.64 11.72
CA SER A 155 14.59 1.61 12.18
C SER A 155 13.93 0.25 12.45
N ILE A 156 12.59 0.14 12.42
CA ILE A 156 11.87 -1.11 12.66
C ILE A 156 11.98 -2.01 11.42
N PRO A 157 12.52 -3.24 11.54
CA PRO A 157 12.58 -4.18 10.42
C PRO A 157 11.18 -4.63 9.95
N ASN A 158 11.05 -4.86 8.65
CA ASN A 158 9.83 -5.43 8.07
C ASN A 158 9.56 -6.82 8.67
N GLY A 159 8.33 -7.06 9.12
CA GLY A 159 7.93 -8.33 9.75
C GLY A 159 8.25 -8.46 11.24
N SER A 160 8.76 -7.40 11.88
CA SER A 160 8.89 -7.33 13.34
C SER A 160 7.51 -7.18 14.02
N PRO A 161 7.26 -7.78 15.20
CA PRO A 161 6.05 -7.53 15.98
C PRO A 161 5.92 -6.05 16.40
N GLU A 162 7.04 -5.31 16.45
CA GLU A 162 7.05 -3.87 16.77
C GLU A 162 6.37 -3.00 15.71
N LEU A 163 6.08 -3.56 14.51
CA LEU A 163 5.38 -2.85 13.45
C LEU A 163 3.95 -2.43 13.89
N GLU A 164 3.35 -3.16 14.84
CA GLU A 164 2.06 -2.79 15.44
C GLU A 164 2.11 -1.41 16.11
N HIS A 165 3.24 -1.09 16.76
CA HIS A 165 3.45 0.19 17.44
C HIS A 165 3.64 1.38 16.50
N VAL A 166 3.98 1.14 15.22
CA VAL A 166 4.18 2.22 14.23
C VAL A 166 2.92 3.07 14.09
N SER A 167 1.74 2.45 14.14
CA SER A 167 0.45 3.16 14.08
C SER A 167 0.30 4.14 15.25
N THR A 168 0.63 3.70 16.46
CA THR A 168 0.62 4.49 17.68
C THR A 168 1.63 5.63 17.62
N TYR A 169 2.87 5.36 17.21
CA TYR A 169 3.90 6.41 17.10
C TYR A 169 3.52 7.49 16.09
N LYS A 170 2.95 7.11 14.94
CA LYS A 170 2.43 8.07 13.96
C LYS A 170 1.31 8.93 14.54
N LYS A 171 0.41 8.35 15.35
CA LYS A 171 -0.62 9.10 16.05
C LYS A 171 -0.01 10.08 17.06
N THR A 172 1.00 9.67 17.82
CA THR A 172 1.73 10.55 18.74
C THR A 172 2.41 11.71 18.02
N ILE A 173 3.02 11.47 16.84
CA ILE A 173 3.57 12.56 16.00
C ILE A 173 2.47 13.56 15.65
N GLN A 174 1.32 13.08 15.17
CA GLN A 174 0.19 13.97 14.82
C GLN A 174 -0.30 14.80 16.01
N GLU A 175 -0.40 14.20 17.20
CA GLU A 175 -0.82 14.89 18.42
C GLU A 175 0.19 15.95 18.89
N LEU A 176 1.49 15.67 18.77
CA LEU A 176 2.56 16.64 19.05
C LEU A 176 2.48 17.84 18.12
N GLU A 177 2.33 17.58 16.82
CA GLU A 177 2.22 18.66 15.84
C GLU A 177 0.94 19.48 16.03
N ASP A 178 -0.21 18.84 16.25
CA ASP A 178 -1.47 19.56 16.52
C ASP A 178 -1.37 20.46 17.76
N THR A 179 -0.70 19.97 18.80
CA THR A 179 -0.47 20.73 20.03
C THR A 179 0.48 21.89 19.76
N LEU A 180 1.54 21.69 18.97
CA LEU A 180 2.45 22.74 18.52
C LEU A 180 1.72 23.84 17.74
N HIS A 181 0.85 23.48 16.79
CA HIS A 181 0.06 24.43 16.02
C HIS A 181 -0.91 25.22 16.90
N LEU A 182 -1.59 24.55 17.83
CA LEU A 182 -2.46 25.21 18.79
C LEU A 182 -1.69 26.24 19.62
N LYS A 183 -0.48 25.89 20.08
CA LYS A 183 0.36 26.78 20.90
C LYS A 183 0.86 27.98 20.11
N TRP A 184 1.24 27.79 18.84
CA TRP A 184 1.54 28.90 17.93
C TRP A 184 0.35 29.85 17.76
N ARG A 185 -0.86 29.33 17.56
CA ARG A 185 -2.08 30.17 17.48
C ARG A 185 -2.29 30.98 18.75
N HIS A 186 -2.11 30.36 19.92
CA HIS A 186 -2.24 31.07 21.18
C HIS A 186 -1.14 32.13 21.38
N ALA A 187 0.10 31.85 20.97
CA ALA A 187 1.21 32.81 21.03
C ALA A 187 0.93 34.04 20.18
N VAL A 188 0.48 33.83 18.94
CA VAL A 188 0.07 34.94 18.06
C VAL A 188 -1.08 35.74 18.68
N HIS A 189 -2.10 35.06 19.20
CA HIS A 189 -3.22 35.73 19.85
C HIS A 189 -2.77 36.56 21.06
N SER A 190 -1.87 36.02 21.89
CA SER A 190 -1.26 36.72 23.03
C SER A 190 -0.49 37.97 22.60
N THR A 191 0.30 37.88 21.51
CA THR A 191 0.98 39.03 20.91
C THR A 191 -0.01 40.08 20.40
N MET A 192 -1.11 39.65 19.77
CA MET A 192 -2.15 40.55 19.27
C MET A 192 -2.91 41.27 20.39
N LEU A 193 -3.10 40.64 21.55
CA LEU A 193 -3.70 41.32 22.71
C LEU A 193 -2.81 42.45 23.24
N LYS A 194 -1.49 42.35 23.03
CA LYS A 194 -0.49 43.37 23.38
C LYS A 194 -0.15 44.27 22.19
N ALA A 195 -1.00 44.32 21.16
CA ALA A 195 -0.71 45.04 19.92
C ALA A 195 -0.43 46.53 20.14
N SER A 196 -1.12 47.17 21.09
CA SER A 196 -0.91 48.56 21.44
C SER A 196 0.48 48.82 22.04
N ASP A 197 1.01 47.86 22.79
CA ASP A 197 2.35 47.96 23.41
C ASP A 197 3.47 47.73 22.37
N LEU A 198 3.16 47.00 21.30
CA LEU A 198 4.05 46.65 20.20
C LEU A 198 3.79 47.51 18.95
N GLN A 199 3.15 48.65 19.14
CA GLN A 199 2.87 49.60 18.07
C GLN A 199 4.16 50.31 17.63
N ASP A 200 4.40 50.32 16.33
CA ASP A 200 5.50 51.07 15.74
C ASP A 200 5.21 52.59 15.76
N LEU A 201 6.20 53.38 16.18
CA LEU A 201 6.04 54.83 16.40
C LEU A 201 5.84 55.62 15.10
N GLU A 202 6.35 55.12 13.97
CA GLU A 202 6.25 55.82 12.69
C GLU A 202 4.92 55.53 11.99
N THR A 203 4.55 54.25 11.92
CA THR A 203 3.37 53.79 11.18
C THR A 203 2.10 53.72 12.03
N ASN A 204 2.23 53.75 13.36
CA ASN A 204 1.15 53.47 14.31
C ASN A 204 0.45 52.13 14.05
N ASN A 205 1.15 51.15 13.47
CA ASN A 205 0.65 49.79 13.26
C ASN A 205 1.43 48.79 14.11
N LEU A 206 0.83 47.63 14.36
CA LEU A 206 1.55 46.52 14.99
C LEU A 206 2.58 45.98 14.01
N GLN A 207 3.84 45.92 14.43
CA GLN A 207 4.91 45.26 13.69
C GLN A 207 5.70 44.39 14.66
N TYR A 208 5.68 43.08 14.45
CA TYR A 208 6.41 42.15 15.29
C TYR A 208 7.07 41.07 14.44
N THR A 209 8.35 40.80 14.70
CA THR A 209 9.08 39.72 14.05
C THR A 209 9.89 38.95 15.06
N ALA A 210 9.91 37.64 14.92
CA ALA A 210 10.77 36.76 15.71
C ALA A 210 11.24 35.59 14.84
N GLU A 211 12.45 35.12 15.09
CA GLU A 211 13.05 34.02 14.34
C GLU A 211 13.82 33.07 15.26
N ASN A 212 13.88 31.81 14.85
CA ASN A 212 14.80 30.81 15.34
C ASN A 212 15.28 29.93 14.19
N ASP A 213 16.03 28.87 14.49
CA ASP A 213 16.59 27.98 13.48
C ASP A 213 15.54 27.26 12.62
N ASN A 214 14.32 27.02 13.11
CA ASN A 214 13.29 26.20 12.45
C ASN A 214 12.06 27.00 11.99
N THR A 215 11.81 28.18 12.58
CA THR A 215 10.63 29.01 12.39
C THR A 215 10.96 30.48 12.37
N THR A 216 10.30 31.20 11.48
CA THR A 216 10.25 32.65 11.46
C THR A 216 8.80 33.07 11.45
N ILE A 217 8.47 34.01 12.32
CA ILE A 217 7.14 34.61 12.38
C ILE A 217 7.22 36.12 12.14
N CYS A 218 6.33 36.59 11.28
CA CYS A 218 6.14 37.99 10.96
C CYS A 218 4.67 38.34 11.22
N ILE A 219 4.40 39.30 12.08
CA ILE A 219 3.05 39.75 12.41
C ILE A 219 2.97 41.24 12.08
N TRP A 220 1.97 41.58 11.28
CA TRP A 220 1.57 42.95 11.01
C TRP A 220 0.11 43.12 11.41
N GLY A 221 -0.26 44.23 12.05
CA GLY A 221 -1.64 44.54 12.41
C GLY A 221 -2.01 45.98 12.11
N ASN A 222 -3.15 46.18 11.46
CA ASN A 222 -3.69 47.49 11.13
C ASN A 222 -4.35 48.13 12.36
N LEU A 223 -3.59 48.96 13.07
CA LEU A 223 -4.10 49.74 14.21
C LEU A 223 -4.39 51.19 13.81
N SER A 224 -3.68 51.72 12.81
CA SER A 224 -3.78 53.12 12.38
C SER A 224 -5.03 53.41 11.53
N HIS A 225 -5.62 52.39 10.90
CA HIS A 225 -6.72 52.51 9.93
C HIS A 225 -6.47 53.56 8.84
N ASN A 226 -5.21 53.73 8.43
CA ASN A 226 -4.82 54.79 7.54
C ASN A 226 -4.86 54.32 6.06
N PRO A 227 -5.80 54.83 5.24
CA PRO A 227 -5.95 54.42 3.84
C PRO A 227 -4.79 54.84 2.94
N ARG A 228 -3.85 55.66 3.45
CA ARG A 228 -2.62 56.00 2.74
C ARG A 228 -1.58 54.86 2.81
N ILE A 229 -1.70 53.97 3.79
CA ILE A 229 -0.83 52.81 3.93
C ILE A 229 -1.30 51.76 2.92
N LYS A 230 -0.50 51.58 1.87
CA LYS A 230 -0.82 50.68 0.75
C LYS A 230 -0.32 49.26 0.94
N GLY A 231 0.43 48.99 2.01
CA GLY A 231 1.11 47.72 2.20
C GLY A 231 2.24 47.84 3.22
N TYR A 232 2.89 46.72 3.50
CA TYR A 232 4.07 46.67 4.36
C TYR A 232 5.06 45.62 3.83
N GLN A 233 6.35 45.94 3.94
CA GLN A 233 7.44 45.06 3.54
C GLN A 233 8.27 44.70 4.78
N PHE A 234 8.41 43.40 5.02
CA PHE A 234 9.38 42.87 5.96
C PHE A 234 10.72 42.71 5.24
N ASP A 235 11.51 43.79 5.22
CA ASP A 235 12.78 43.88 4.46
C ASP A 235 13.71 42.70 4.73
N LYS A 236 13.81 42.28 6.00
CA LYS A 236 14.66 41.17 6.44
C LYS A 236 14.31 39.84 5.77
N TYR A 237 13.04 39.61 5.43
CA TYR A 237 12.56 38.31 4.94
C TYR A 237 12.11 38.35 3.47
N SER A 238 12.36 39.46 2.77
CA SER A 238 11.91 39.69 1.38
C SER A 238 10.43 39.37 1.17
N PHE A 239 9.63 39.52 2.23
CA PHE A 239 8.20 39.28 2.23
C PHE A 239 7.48 40.60 2.42
N GLY A 240 6.51 40.87 1.57
CA GLY A 240 5.62 42.00 1.76
C GLY A 240 4.31 41.76 1.06
N PHE A 241 3.40 42.67 1.32
CA PHE A 241 2.06 42.61 0.77
C PHE A 241 1.57 44.01 0.45
N ASP A 242 0.72 44.08 -0.57
CA ASP A 242 -0.11 45.24 -0.82
C ASP A 242 -1.46 45.04 -0.11
N LEU A 243 -1.93 46.10 0.55
CA LEU A 243 -3.19 46.14 1.27
C LEU A 243 -4.28 46.76 0.39
N PRO A 244 -5.29 45.99 -0.03
CA PRO A 244 -6.45 46.53 -0.75
C PRO A 244 -7.15 47.64 0.04
N LYS A 245 -7.61 48.70 -0.65
CA LYS A 245 -8.30 49.84 -0.01
C LYS A 245 -9.44 49.44 0.94
N PRO A 246 -10.31 48.46 0.63
CA PRO A 246 -11.35 48.06 1.58
C PRO A 246 -10.81 47.53 2.91
N LEU A 247 -9.62 46.90 2.89
CA LEU A 247 -8.97 46.33 4.07
C LEU A 247 -8.20 47.39 4.89
N SER A 248 -7.88 48.54 4.29
CA SER A 248 -7.13 49.62 4.95
C SER A 248 -7.88 50.29 6.11
N LEU A 249 -9.22 50.24 6.10
CA LEU A 249 -10.08 50.76 7.17
C LEU A 249 -10.54 49.65 8.14
N ALA A 250 -10.25 48.39 7.85
CA ALA A 250 -10.72 47.26 8.64
C ALA A 250 -9.70 46.82 9.70
N ASN A 251 -10.21 46.20 10.76
CA ASN A 251 -9.42 45.54 11.81
C ASN A 251 -8.84 44.23 11.27
N ILE A 252 -7.62 44.29 10.75
CA ILE A 252 -6.98 43.15 10.09
C ILE A 252 -5.57 43.00 10.60
N ALA A 253 -5.15 41.75 10.77
CA ALA A 253 -3.77 41.38 10.96
C ALA A 253 -3.34 40.36 9.90
N ILE A 254 -2.10 40.49 9.46
CA ILE A 254 -1.45 39.59 8.51
C ILE A 254 -0.33 38.90 9.25
N ILE A 255 -0.32 37.58 9.20
CA ILE A 255 0.66 36.74 9.87
C ILE A 255 1.37 35.92 8.80
N GLY A 256 2.68 36.13 8.66
CA GLY A 256 3.56 35.30 7.86
C GLY A 256 4.25 34.26 8.75
N PHE A 257 4.08 32.98 8.41
CA PHE A 257 4.83 31.87 9.00
C PHE A 257 5.76 31.28 7.96
N PHE A 258 7.07 31.30 8.24
CA PHE A 258 8.07 30.60 7.45
C PHE A 258 8.60 29.46 8.29
N LEU A 259 8.28 28.23 7.88
CA LEU A 259 8.65 27.01 8.59
C LEU A 259 9.68 26.25 7.75
N LYS A 260 10.75 25.77 8.38
CA LYS A 260 11.73 24.87 7.74
C LYS A 260 11.35 23.40 7.81
N TYR A 261 10.26 23.08 8.50
CA TYR A 261 9.68 21.76 8.60
C TYR A 261 8.31 21.74 7.93
N ASP A 262 7.91 20.55 7.50
CA ASP A 262 6.68 20.35 6.74
C ASP A 262 5.64 19.59 7.57
N TYR A 263 4.62 20.31 8.00
CA TYR A 263 3.47 19.77 8.72
C TYR A 263 2.29 19.43 7.78
N TYR A 264 2.23 20.07 6.62
CA TYR A 264 1.05 20.03 5.77
C TYR A 264 1.09 18.90 4.76
N SER A 265 2.29 18.45 4.35
CA SER A 265 2.41 17.36 3.37
C SER A 265 1.78 16.08 3.87
N GLU A 266 2.04 15.62 5.09
CA GLU A 266 1.45 14.36 5.59
C GLU A 266 -0.09 14.41 5.67
N ARG A 267 -0.65 15.61 5.82
CA ARG A 267 -2.10 15.87 5.86
C ARG A 267 -2.72 16.06 4.48
N SER A 268 -1.89 16.29 3.47
CA SER A 268 -2.35 16.47 2.10
C SER A 268 -2.90 15.14 1.57
N LEU A 269 -4.11 15.19 1.02
CA LEU A 269 -4.72 14.06 0.31
C LEU A 269 -3.85 13.57 -0.87
N LEU A 270 -2.95 14.42 -1.36
CA LEU A 270 -2.04 14.15 -2.47
C LEU A 270 -0.71 13.53 -2.04
N ALA A 271 -0.39 13.47 -0.74
CA ALA A 271 0.88 12.92 -0.28
C ALA A 271 0.97 11.40 -0.36
N LYS A 272 -0.17 10.70 -0.39
CA LYS A 272 -0.20 9.26 -0.66
C LYS A 272 0.07 9.04 -2.15
N CYS A 273 1.30 8.65 -2.48
CA CYS A 273 1.66 8.25 -3.84
C CYS A 273 0.73 7.11 -4.28
N ARG A 274 -0.07 7.34 -5.32
CA ARG A 274 -0.93 6.31 -5.88
C ARG A 274 -0.04 5.29 -6.59
N VAL A 275 0.31 4.22 -5.89
CA VAL A 275 1.00 3.09 -6.51
C VAL A 275 0.05 2.50 -7.53
N LYS A 276 0.38 2.65 -8.82
CA LYS A 276 -0.23 1.82 -9.85
C LYS A 276 0.26 0.41 -9.58
N ILE A 277 -0.65 -0.49 -9.24
CA ILE A 277 -0.37 -1.92 -9.22
C ILE A 277 -0.13 -2.28 -10.69
N ASN A 278 1.13 -2.26 -11.12
CA ASN A 278 1.50 -3.00 -12.30
C ASN A 278 1.49 -4.45 -11.85
N GLU A 279 0.46 -5.20 -12.26
CA GLU A 279 0.50 -6.65 -12.23
C GLU A 279 1.65 -7.07 -13.15
N TYR A 280 2.84 -7.22 -12.57
CA TYR A 280 3.90 -7.98 -13.21
C TYR A 280 3.40 -9.41 -13.23
N ASN A 281 2.82 -9.80 -14.37
CA ASN A 281 2.54 -11.19 -14.66
C ASN A 281 3.92 -11.84 -14.88
N TYR A 282 4.56 -12.23 -13.78
CA TYR A 282 5.67 -13.15 -13.88
C TYR A 282 5.12 -14.39 -14.56
N ASP A 283 5.75 -14.83 -15.65
CA ASP A 283 5.45 -16.13 -16.21
C ASP A 283 5.50 -17.14 -15.04
N PRO A 284 4.42 -17.90 -14.79
CA PRO A 284 4.40 -18.85 -13.70
C PRO A 284 5.65 -19.70 -13.81
N ILE A 285 6.39 -19.83 -12.70
CA ILE A 285 7.50 -20.78 -12.60
C ILE A 285 6.93 -22.10 -13.12
N PRO A 286 7.44 -22.67 -14.23
CA PRO A 286 6.84 -23.86 -14.80
C PRO A 286 6.88 -24.94 -13.72
N GLU A 287 5.70 -25.31 -13.21
CA GLU A 287 5.59 -26.46 -12.33
C GLU A 287 6.19 -27.64 -13.09
N PRO A 288 7.01 -28.48 -12.43
CA PRO A 288 7.54 -29.67 -13.05
C PRO A 288 6.35 -30.46 -13.61
N TYR A 289 6.29 -30.59 -14.94
CA TYR A 289 5.28 -31.40 -15.60
C TYR A 289 5.54 -32.85 -15.19
N ILE A 290 4.78 -33.33 -14.21
CA ILE A 290 4.72 -34.74 -13.85
C ILE A 290 3.66 -35.34 -14.78
N ASP A 291 4.12 -36.16 -15.71
CA ASP A 291 3.25 -36.94 -16.59
C ASP A 291 2.52 -38.00 -15.74
N GLU A 292 1.23 -37.80 -15.49
CA GLU A 292 0.38 -38.71 -14.71
C GLU A 292 0.14 -40.07 -15.42
N SER A 293 0.71 -40.32 -16.60
CA SER A 293 0.53 -41.58 -17.32
C SER A 293 1.40 -42.75 -16.82
N GLU A 294 2.30 -42.53 -15.85
CA GLU A 294 3.05 -43.60 -15.17
C GLU A 294 2.65 -43.77 -13.70
N GLN A 295 1.37 -44.06 -13.43
CA GLN A 295 0.96 -44.68 -12.17
C GLN A 295 0.55 -46.15 -12.40
N LYS A 296 1.51 -47.06 -12.23
CA LYS A 296 1.20 -48.40 -11.71
C LYS A 296 1.36 -48.37 -10.19
N PRO A 297 0.45 -49.03 -9.44
CA PRO A 297 0.43 -48.94 -8.00
C PRO A 297 1.61 -49.74 -7.42
N ALA A 298 2.57 -49.05 -6.83
CA ALA A 298 3.56 -49.66 -5.94
C ALA A 298 3.66 -48.79 -4.68
N GLU A 299 3.73 -49.48 -3.55
CA GLU A 299 3.57 -48.94 -2.20
C GLU A 299 4.48 -47.75 -1.88
N SER A 300 3.91 -46.85 -1.09
CA SER A 300 4.52 -45.71 -0.42
C SER A 300 5.89 -46.00 0.17
N ASN A 301 6.91 -45.34 -0.38
CA ASN A 301 7.92 -44.59 0.35
C ASN A 301 8.71 -43.81 -0.70
N ASP A 302 8.54 -42.49 -0.72
CA ASP A 302 9.13 -41.57 -1.70
C ASP A 302 10.47 -41.02 -1.15
N PRO A 303 11.64 -41.51 -1.59
CA PRO A 303 12.93 -41.02 -1.13
C PRO A 303 13.34 -39.67 -1.77
N GLU A 304 12.56 -39.14 -2.72
CA GLU A 304 12.87 -37.88 -3.42
C GLU A 304 12.39 -36.61 -2.71
N LYS A 305 11.33 -36.70 -1.87
CA LYS A 305 10.94 -35.57 -1.00
C LYS A 305 11.99 -35.29 0.07
N ASP A 306 12.63 -36.33 0.58
CA ASP A 306 13.69 -36.22 1.59
C ASP A 306 14.99 -35.64 1.02
N LEU A 307 15.24 -35.78 -0.29
CA LEU A 307 16.44 -35.25 -0.94
C LEU A 307 16.38 -33.74 -1.20
N PHE A 308 15.17 -33.22 -1.47
CA PHE A 308 14.93 -31.79 -1.66
C PHE A 308 15.07 -31.00 -0.35
N ASP A 309 14.62 -31.61 0.75
CA ASP A 309 14.82 -31.06 2.08
C ASP A 309 16.31 -31.13 2.46
N ALA A 310 16.98 -32.28 2.29
CA ALA A 310 18.37 -32.53 2.71
C ALA A 310 19.45 -31.61 2.09
N SER A 311 19.20 -30.95 0.96
CA SER A 311 20.17 -30.07 0.27
C SER A 311 20.07 -28.58 0.63
N LEU A 312 19.05 -28.15 1.37
CA LEU A 312 18.91 -26.76 1.80
C LEU A 312 19.80 -26.50 3.03
N PRO A 313 20.48 -25.33 3.13
CA PRO A 313 21.19 -24.94 4.34
C PRO A 313 20.27 -25.02 5.57
N PRO A 314 20.75 -25.51 6.74
CA PRO A 314 19.92 -25.72 7.94
C PRO A 314 19.16 -24.46 8.39
N GLU A 315 19.75 -23.28 8.15
CA GLU A 315 19.15 -21.98 8.46
C GLU A 315 17.93 -21.66 7.58
N LEU A 316 17.95 -22.08 6.31
CA LEU A 316 16.84 -21.83 5.39
C LEU A 316 15.64 -22.73 5.69
N ARG A 317 15.88 -23.97 6.12
CA ARG A 317 14.80 -24.88 6.56
C ARG A 317 14.08 -24.33 7.77
N LYS A 318 14.84 -23.86 8.76
CA LYS A 318 14.28 -23.25 9.96
C LYS A 318 13.44 -22.02 9.62
N LEU A 319 13.90 -21.18 8.70
CA LEU A 319 13.16 -20.02 8.21
C LEU A 319 11.88 -20.39 7.47
N MET A 320 11.92 -21.41 6.60
CA MET A 320 10.75 -21.89 5.87
C MET A 320 9.69 -22.52 6.79
N GLU A 321 10.14 -23.23 7.82
CA GLU A 321 9.27 -23.84 8.81
C GLU A 321 8.65 -22.78 9.74
N GLU A 322 9.42 -21.77 10.15
CA GLU A 322 8.91 -20.59 10.88
C GLU A 322 7.92 -19.77 10.04
N THR A 323 8.14 -19.60 8.72
CA THR A 323 7.19 -18.89 7.86
C THR A 323 5.90 -19.67 7.66
N LYS A 324 5.99 -20.99 7.49
CA LYS A 324 4.81 -21.85 7.34
C LYS A 324 3.96 -21.87 8.60
N GLN A 325 4.60 -21.96 9.78
CA GLN A 325 3.90 -21.85 11.06
C GLN A 325 3.21 -20.49 11.22
N ARG A 326 3.85 -19.39 10.81
CA ARG A 326 3.22 -18.05 10.83
C ARG A 326 2.05 -17.91 9.86
N GLU A 327 2.14 -18.51 8.68
CA GLU A 327 1.05 -18.53 7.69
C GLU A 327 -0.16 -19.32 8.20
N ASP A 328 0.08 -20.48 8.81
CA ASP A 328 -0.96 -21.32 9.42
C ASP A 328 -1.61 -20.61 10.63
N GLU A 329 -0.83 -19.94 11.47
CA GLU A 329 -1.32 -19.14 12.60
C GLU A 329 -2.12 -17.92 12.14
N ALA A 330 -1.66 -17.21 11.09
CA ALA A 330 -2.37 -16.07 10.52
C ALA A 330 -3.70 -16.50 9.85
N ALA A 331 -3.71 -17.64 9.17
CA ALA A 331 -4.93 -18.21 8.59
C ALA A 331 -5.94 -18.63 9.68
N ALA A 332 -5.47 -19.22 10.77
CA ALA A 332 -6.31 -19.57 11.91
C ALA A 332 -6.88 -18.33 12.63
N ALA A 333 -6.08 -17.27 12.79
CA ALA A 333 -6.50 -16.00 13.37
C ALA A 333 -7.54 -15.27 12.50
N ALA A 334 -7.35 -15.28 11.18
CA ALA A 334 -8.31 -14.71 10.24
C ALA A 334 -9.66 -15.46 10.28
N ALA A 335 -9.62 -16.79 10.32
CA ALA A 335 -10.82 -17.62 10.45
C ALA A 335 -11.55 -17.40 11.79
N ALA A 336 -10.81 -17.19 12.88
CA ALA A 336 -11.39 -16.87 14.18
C ALA A 336 -12.04 -15.48 14.22
N ALA A 337 -11.40 -14.47 13.64
CA ALA A 337 -11.95 -13.11 13.54
C ALA A 337 -13.22 -13.05 12.67
N GLU A 338 -13.25 -13.82 11.57
CA GLU A 338 -14.43 -13.93 10.71
C GLU A 338 -15.60 -14.66 11.43
N ALA A 339 -15.29 -15.67 12.25
CA ALA A 339 -16.29 -16.34 13.09
C ALA A 339 -16.85 -15.45 14.21
N GLU A 340 -16.03 -14.54 14.76
CA GLU A 340 -16.43 -13.58 15.79
C GLU A 340 -17.30 -12.44 15.21
N ALA A 341 -16.91 -11.89 14.06
CA ALA A 341 -17.70 -10.88 13.34
C ALA A 341 -19.09 -11.42 12.92
N ASN A 342 -19.16 -12.70 12.52
CA ASN A 342 -20.43 -13.35 12.22
C ASN A 342 -21.30 -13.60 13.47
N ARG A 343 -20.69 -13.83 14.64
CA ARG A 343 -21.42 -13.93 15.92
C ARG A 343 -22.02 -12.59 16.35
N GLU A 344 -21.27 -11.50 16.24
CA GLU A 344 -21.76 -10.16 16.60
C GLU A 344 -22.93 -9.73 15.70
N ASN A 345 -22.85 -9.96 14.39
CA ASN A 345 -23.94 -9.68 13.46
C ASN A 345 -25.22 -10.46 13.79
N THR A 346 -25.12 -11.71 14.25
CA THR A 346 -26.29 -12.52 14.66
C THR A 346 -26.90 -12.08 16.00
N MET A 347 -26.15 -11.39 16.86
CA MET A 347 -26.66 -10.82 18.11
C MET A 347 -27.42 -9.50 17.86
N THR A 348 -26.92 -8.64 16.98
CA THR A 348 -27.59 -7.38 16.61
C THR A 348 -28.92 -7.59 15.88
N ASP A 349 -29.03 -8.63 15.05
CA ASP A 349 -30.26 -8.93 14.31
C ASP A 349 -31.39 -9.47 15.23
N ARG A 350 -31.01 -10.22 16.28
CA ARG A 350 -31.95 -10.64 17.33
C ARG A 350 -32.44 -9.47 18.20
N SER A 351 -31.58 -8.48 18.48
CA SER A 351 -31.98 -7.28 19.23
C SER A 351 -32.88 -6.35 18.41
N ALA A 352 -32.69 -6.24 17.10
CA ALA A 352 -33.56 -5.45 16.22
C ALA A 352 -34.96 -6.07 16.06
N THR A 353 -35.07 -7.41 16.09
CA THR A 353 -36.34 -8.13 15.96
C THR A 353 -37.21 -8.05 17.23
N GLN A 354 -36.60 -7.78 18.39
CA GLN A 354 -37.30 -7.73 19.69
C GLN A 354 -37.83 -6.32 20.04
N VAL A 355 -37.43 -5.28 19.31
CA VAL A 355 -37.90 -3.89 19.49
C VAL A 355 -39.07 -3.55 18.55
N LEU A 356 -39.34 -4.36 17.52
CA LEU A 356 -40.43 -4.13 16.56
C LEU A 356 -41.77 -4.78 16.94
N SER A 357 -41.88 -5.43 18.11
CA SER A 357 -43.14 -6.05 18.58
C SER A 357 -43.98 -5.19 19.52
N ASP A 358 -43.50 -4.04 20.00
CA ASP A 358 -44.17 -3.29 21.08
C ASP A 358 -44.82 -1.95 20.68
N GLU A 359 -44.79 -1.54 19.40
CA GLU A 359 -45.41 -0.28 18.94
C GLU A 359 -46.51 -0.47 17.87
N ALA A 360 -47.42 -1.42 18.09
CA ALA A 360 -48.59 -1.62 17.23
C ALA A 360 -49.90 -1.58 18.02
N HIS A 361 -50.18 -0.48 18.73
CA HIS A 361 -51.54 -0.08 19.16
C HIS A 361 -51.58 1.44 19.38
N ASP A 362 -51.75 2.24 18.32
CA ASP A 362 -52.94 3.11 18.20
C ASP A 362 -52.98 3.83 16.84
N GLY A 363 -54.21 4.05 16.36
CA GLY A 363 -54.51 4.38 14.98
C GLY A 363 -54.41 5.86 14.57
N LYS A 364 -53.91 6.03 13.33
CA LYS A 364 -54.40 6.88 12.23
C LYS A 364 -54.62 8.39 12.44
N ASN A 365 -53.73 9.16 11.80
CA ASN A 365 -53.97 10.07 10.66
C ASN A 365 -53.21 11.39 10.82
N LEU A 366 -52.22 11.64 9.96
CA LEU A 366 -52.04 12.93 9.28
C LEU A 366 -51.02 12.79 8.14
N THR A 367 -51.54 13.14 6.97
CA THR A 367 -51.08 13.01 5.60
C THR A 367 -49.80 13.78 5.24
N GLN A 368 -48.90 13.08 4.55
CA GLN A 368 -48.34 13.42 3.23
C GLN A 368 -47.53 14.71 3.02
N THR A 369 -47.29 15.56 4.04
CA THR A 369 -46.58 16.85 3.85
C THR A 369 -45.08 16.80 4.19
N SER A 370 -44.58 15.68 4.71
CA SER A 370 -43.16 15.54 5.12
C SER A 370 -42.26 14.89 4.07
N LEU A 371 -42.83 14.18 3.08
CA LEU A 371 -42.05 13.42 2.10
C LEU A 371 -41.49 14.28 0.96
N GLU A 372 -42.06 15.46 0.69
CA GLU A 372 -41.56 16.41 -0.32
C GLU A 372 -40.47 17.36 0.21
N ARG A 373 -40.33 17.50 1.53
CA ARG A 373 -39.25 18.31 2.14
C ARG A 373 -37.91 17.59 2.24
N GLN A 374 -37.89 16.26 2.19
CA GLN A 374 -36.65 15.49 2.20
C GLN A 374 -36.01 15.37 0.81
N LYS A 375 -36.81 15.18 -0.25
CA LYS A 375 -36.28 15.10 -1.63
C LYS A 375 -35.62 16.40 -2.12
N SER A 376 -36.05 17.57 -1.63
CA SER A 376 -35.44 18.86 -2.00
C SER A 376 -34.09 19.12 -1.29
N LYS A 377 -33.77 18.41 -0.21
CA LYS A 377 -32.47 18.52 0.48
C LYS A 377 -31.39 17.66 -0.18
N ASP A 378 -31.77 16.50 -0.72
CA ASP A 378 -30.81 15.58 -1.33
C ASP A 378 -30.34 16.03 -2.73
N GLU A 379 -31.15 16.82 -3.45
CA GLU A 379 -30.79 17.36 -4.77
C GLU A 379 -29.84 18.58 -4.70
N LYS A 380 -29.68 19.21 -3.51
CA LYS A 380 -28.75 20.33 -3.29
C LYS A 380 -27.34 19.91 -2.87
N LEU A 381 -27.12 18.63 -2.55
CA LEU A 381 -25.80 18.09 -2.20
C LEU A 381 -24.97 17.66 -3.42
N LEU A 382 -25.56 17.62 -4.63
CA LEU A 382 -24.88 17.13 -5.83
C LEU A 382 -24.27 18.22 -6.72
N ASN A 383 -24.53 19.50 -6.47
CA ASN A 383 -23.94 20.61 -7.25
C ASN A 383 -23.05 21.49 -6.38
N GLY A 384 -21.80 21.05 -6.20
CA GLY A 384 -20.74 21.82 -5.57
C GLY A 384 -20.41 23.08 -6.37
N ARG A 385 -20.81 24.25 -5.84
CA ARG A 385 -20.28 25.56 -6.24
C ARG A 385 -19.66 26.21 -5.01
N ILE A 386 -18.41 26.60 -5.18
CA ILE A 386 -17.53 27.28 -4.22
C ILE A 386 -18.22 28.56 -3.73
N GLU A 387 -18.44 28.70 -2.42
CA GLU A 387 -18.75 29.99 -1.79
C GLU A 387 -17.80 30.28 -0.64
N MET A 388 -17.14 31.43 -0.76
CA MET A 388 -16.31 32.08 0.26
C MET A 388 -17.21 32.64 1.36
N ASN A 389 -16.92 32.32 2.62
CA ASN A 389 -17.56 32.96 3.76
C ASN A 389 -16.91 34.32 4.05
N ILE A 390 -17.64 35.40 3.75
CA ILE A 390 -17.45 36.73 4.32
C ILE A 390 -18.39 36.84 5.51
N ILE A 391 -17.85 37.03 6.72
CA ILE A 391 -18.63 37.32 7.92
C ILE A 391 -18.73 38.84 8.05
N GLN A 392 -19.91 39.39 7.78
CA GLN A 392 -20.31 40.72 8.24
C GLN A 392 -21.14 40.56 9.52
N HIS A 393 -20.68 41.16 10.62
CA HIS A 393 -21.50 41.36 11.81
C HIS A 393 -22.34 42.63 11.64
N HIS A 394 -23.65 42.49 11.85
CA HIS A 394 -24.57 43.59 12.10
C HIS A 394 -24.76 43.81 13.60
N ASP A 395 -24.97 45.07 13.96
CA ASP A 395 -25.12 45.65 15.29
C ASP A 395 -26.19 44.97 16.15
N VAL A 396 -25.88 44.81 17.45
CA VAL A 396 -26.64 45.34 18.62
C VAL A 396 -25.65 45.58 19.76
#